data_AF-A0A7J8QQB8-F1
#
_entry.id   AF-A0A7J8QQB8-F1
#
_cell.length_a   1.000
_cell.length_b   1.000
_cell.length_c   1.000
_cell.angle_alpha   90.00
_cell.angle_beta   90.00
_cell.angle_gamma   90.00
#
_symmetry.space_group_name_H-M   'P 1'
#
loop_
_entity.id
_entity.type
_entity.pdbx_description
1 polymer ?
#
loop_
_entity_poly.entity_id
_entity_poly.type
_entity_poly.pdbx_seq_one_letter_code
_entity_poly.pdbx_strand_id
1 'polypeptide(L)' 'MYADLIWETHKDSSRAETYFDQAVKAAPDDCFVLASYARFLWDAEEEEDGENLSEVPEPSFIHGVSSMPPPLTAAS' A
#
# COMPACT_ATOMS: atom_id res chain seq x y z
N MET A 1 -23.38 2.40 6.67
CA MET A 1 -22.79 3.66 6.16
C MET A 1 -22.89 3.66 4.63
N TYR A 2 -22.65 4.77 3.91
CA TYR A 2 -22.74 4.77 2.44
C TYR A 2 -21.71 3.81 1.79
N ALA A 3 -20.52 3.70 2.38
CA ALA A 3 -19.49 2.74 1.96
C ALA A 3 -19.96 1.28 2.08
N ASP A 4 -20.56 0.90 3.23
CA ASP A 4 -21.14 -0.44 3.43
C ASP A 4 -22.18 -0.79 2.34
N LEU A 5 -23.05 0.17 1.98
CA LEU A 5 -24.10 -0.06 0.99
C LEU A 5 -23.52 -0.36 -0.40
N ILE A 6 -22.45 0.34 -0.79
CA ILE A 6 -21.77 0.12 -2.07
C ILE A 6 -21.12 -1.27 -2.07
N TRP A 7 -20.43 -1.63 -0.99
CA TRP A 7 -19.84 -2.95 -0.84
C TRP A 7 -20.89 -4.07 -0.90
N GLU A 8 -21.99 -3.94 -0.17
CA GLU A 8 -23.06 -4.95 -0.14
C GLU A 8 -23.80 -5.08 -1.47
N THR A 9 -23.96 -3.98 -2.22
CA THR A 9 -24.75 -3.97 -3.48
C THR A 9 -23.91 -4.32 -4.69
N HIS A 10 -22.70 -3.77 -4.77
CA HIS A 10 -21.88 -3.82 -5.98
C HIS A 10 -20.61 -4.65 -5.82
N LYS A 11 -20.22 -5.01 -4.59
CA LYS A 11 -18.93 -5.66 -4.29
C LYS A 11 -17.73 -4.93 -4.94
N ASP A 12 -17.82 -3.61 -4.97
CA ASP A 12 -16.79 -2.73 -5.52
C ASP A 12 -15.91 -2.26 -4.36
N SER A 13 -14.83 -3.00 -4.11
CA SER A 13 -13.89 -2.75 -3.01
C SER A 13 -13.21 -1.39 -3.13
N SER A 14 -12.66 -1.07 -4.29
CA SER A 14 -11.93 0.20 -4.53
C SER A 14 -12.79 1.44 -4.28
N ARG A 15 -14.05 1.39 -4.73
CA ARG A 15 -14.98 2.50 -4.52
C ARG A 15 -15.46 2.57 -3.06
N ALA A 16 -15.70 1.43 -2.41
CA ALA A 16 -16.05 1.39 -0.99
C ALA A 16 -14.92 1.93 -0.10
N GLU A 17 -13.67 1.54 -0.38
CA GLU A 17 -12.47 2.00 0.33
C GLU A 17 -12.33 3.53 0.28
N THR A 18 -12.54 4.13 -0.89
CA THR A 18 -12.50 5.60 -1.05
C THR A 18 -13.50 6.30 -0.11
N TYR A 19 -14.70 5.75 0.06
CA TYR A 19 -15.70 6.32 0.98
C TYR A 19 -15.37 6.06 2.45
N PHE A 20 -14.73 4.93 2.76
CA PHE A 20 -14.23 4.67 4.12
C PHE A 20 -13.08 5.61 4.49
N ASP A 21 -12.13 5.86 3.60
CA ASP A 21 -11.05 6.82 3.81
C ASP A 21 -11.59 8.24 4.06
N GLN A 22 -12.60 8.67 3.29
CA GLN A 22 -13.31 9.92 3.55
C GLN A 22 -14.00 9.95 4.91
N ALA A 23 -14.62 8.84 5.33
CA ALA A 23 -15.29 8.74 6.62
C ALA A 23 -14.29 8.82 7.79
N VAL A 24 -13.15 8.13 7.70
CA VAL A 24 -12.08 8.18 8.71
C VAL A 24 -11.47 9.58 8.78
N LYS A 25 -11.28 10.25 7.64
CA LYS A 25 -10.81 11.65 7.61
C LYS A 25 -11.82 12.62 8.26
N ALA A 26 -13.11 12.38 8.10
CA ALA A 26 -14.16 13.23 8.67
C ALA A 26 -14.35 12.99 10.17
N ALA A 27 -14.24 11.74 10.62
CA ALA A 27 -14.47 11.34 12.01
C ALA A 27 -13.51 10.20 12.42
N PRO A 28 -12.24 10.53 12.71
CA PRO A 28 -11.23 9.52 13.04
C PRO A 28 -11.48 8.85 14.39
N ASP A 29 -12.22 9.50 15.29
CA ASP A 29 -12.52 9.00 16.64
C ASP A 29 -13.87 8.29 16.75
N ASP A 30 -14.62 8.20 15.64
CA ASP A 30 -15.93 7.53 15.63
C ASP A 30 -15.74 6.01 15.53
N CYS A 31 -16.08 5.31 16.62
CA CYS A 31 -15.93 3.86 16.69
C CYS A 31 -16.80 3.11 15.67
N PHE A 32 -17.93 3.69 15.25
CA PHE A 32 -18.78 3.09 14.23
C PHE A 32 -18.11 3.15 12.85
N VAL A 33 -17.45 4.27 12.54
CA VAL A 33 -16.68 4.43 11.30
C VAL A 33 -15.55 3.41 11.22
N LEU A 34 -14.76 3.32 12.28
CA LEU A 34 -13.63 2.40 12.36
C LEU A 34 -14.07 0.93 12.33
N ALA A 35 -15.14 0.58 13.05
CA ALA A 35 -15.66 -0.79 13.07
C ALA A 35 -16.21 -1.23 11.70
N SER A 36 -16.98 -0.38 11.02
CA SER A 36 -17.46 -0.66 9.66
C SER A 36 -16.29 -0.82 8.69
N TYR A 37 -15.26 0.03 8.80
CA TYR A 37 -14.11 -0.06 7.90
C TYR A 37 -13.29 -1.33 8.11
N ALA A 38 -13.01 -1.71 9.36
CA ALA A 38 -12.30 -2.94 9.66
C ALA A 38 -13.07 -4.18 9.15
N ARG A 39 -14.40 -4.19 9.29
CA ARG A 39 -15.25 -5.26 8.74
C ARG A 39 -15.16 -5.33 7.21
N PHE A 40 -15.21 -4.18 6.55
CA PHE A 40 -15.05 -4.11 5.10
C PHE A 40 -13.70 -4.67 4.65
N LEU A 41 -12.60 -4.27 5.28
CA LEU A 41 -11.26 -4.74 4.91
C LEU A 41 -11.14 -6.26 5.08
N TRP A 42 -11.68 -6.81 6.17
CA TRP A 42 -11.72 -8.25 6.40
C TRP A 42 -12.47 -8.99 5.28
N ASP A 43 -13.61 -8.44 4.84
CA ASP A 43 -14.42 -9.05 3.79
C ASP A 43 -13.84 -8.84 2.37
N ALA A 44 -13.05 -7.78 2.17
CA ALA A 44 -12.50 -7.37 0.87
C ALA A 44 -11.11 -7.97 0.57
N GLU A 45 -10.34 -8.37 1.59
CA GLU A 45 -9.01 -8.99 1.46
C GLU A 45 -9.04 -10.31 0.67
N GLU A 46 -10.21 -10.95 0.50
CA GLU A 46 -10.38 -12.12 -0.39
C GLU A 46 -10.34 -11.77 -1.90
N GLU A 47 -10.43 -10.48 -2.28
CA GLU A 47 -10.45 -10.03 -3.68
C GLU A 47 -9.16 -9.31 -4.13
N GLU A 48 -8.30 -8.88 -3.20
CA GLU A 48 -7.11 -8.04 -3.46
C GLU A 48 -5.79 -8.83 -3.41
N ASP A 49 -5.73 -10.01 -4.03
CA ASP A 49 -4.51 -10.83 -4.10
C ASP A 49 -3.60 -10.44 -5.30
N GLY A 50 -3.76 -9.22 -5.82
CA GLY A 50 -3.02 -8.71 -6.95
C GLY A 50 -2.83 -7.20 -6.86
N GLU A 51 -1.58 -6.76 -6.96
CA GLU A 51 -1.15 -5.42 -7.33
C GLU A 51 -1.22 -4.26 -6.30
N ASN A 52 -0.50 -4.41 -5.19
CA ASN A 52 0.29 -3.30 -4.66
C ASN A 52 1.78 -3.69 -4.59
N LEU A 53 2.48 -3.58 -5.72
CA LEU A 53 3.93 -3.49 -5.69
C LEU A 53 4.29 -2.26 -4.87
N SER A 54 4.67 -2.50 -3.62
CA SER A 54 5.47 -1.58 -2.82
C SER A 54 6.81 -1.36 -3.53
N GLU A 55 6.85 -0.52 -4.55
CA GLU A 55 8.08 0.08 -5.03
C GLU A 55 8.51 1.10 -3.97
N VAL A 56 9.10 0.60 -2.89
CA VAL A 56 9.93 1.42 -2.02
C VAL A 56 11.19 1.71 -2.83
N PRO A 57 11.45 2.95 -3.27
CA PRO A 57 12.73 3.25 -3.90
C PRO A 57 13.80 3.10 -2.82
N GLU A 58 14.59 2.03 -2.94
CA GLU A 58 15.78 1.78 -2.13
C GLU A 58 16.60 3.09 -2.03
N PRO A 59 16.84 3.62 -0.83
CA PRO A 59 17.64 4.81 -0.67
C PRO A 59 19.06 4.46 -1.11
N SER A 60 19.46 5.03 -2.26
CA SER A 60 20.79 4.90 -2.83
C SER A 60 21.82 5.59 -1.91
N PHE A 61 22.17 4.92 -0.82
CA PHE A 61 23.27 5.29 0.04
C PHE A 61 24.57 5.09 -0.77
N ILE A 62 25.02 6.19 -1.39
CA ILE A 62 26.43 6.58 -1.54
C ILE A 62 27.43 5.42 -1.64
N HIS A 63 27.48 4.75 -2.80
CA HIS A 63 28.66 3.98 -3.21
C HIS A 63 29.60 4.87 -4.04
N GLY A 64 29.97 6.00 -3.45
CA GLY A 64 31.13 6.78 -3.86
C GLY A 64 32.39 6.16 -3.28
N VAL A 65 32.78 4.98 -3.77
CA VAL A 65 34.12 4.43 -3.54
C VAL A 65 34.62 3.78 -4.83
N SER A 66 35.39 4.60 -5.55
CA SER A 66 36.62 4.18 -6.24
C SER A 66 36.52 2.92 -7.11
N SER A 67 36.09 3.13 -8.36
CA SER A 67 36.53 2.30 -9.47
C SER A 67 38.05 2.47 -9.63
N MET A 68 38.84 1.72 -8.87
CA MET A 68 40.27 1.61 -9.07
C MET A 68 40.51 0.36 -9.93
N PRO A 69 41.05 0.48 -11.16
CA PRO A 69 41.32 -0.69 -11.98
C PRO A 69 42.48 -1.50 -11.38
N PRO A 70 42.48 -2.84 -11.53
CA PRO A 70 43.58 -3.67 -11.04
C PRO A 70 44.88 -3.36 -11.80
N PRO A 71 46.07 -3.44 -11.16
CA PRO A 71 47.33 -3.17 -11.84
C PRO A 71 47.65 -4.35 -12.79
N LEU A 72 47.95 -4.04 -14.04
CA LEU A 72 48.57 -4.96 -14.99
C LEU A 72 49.98 -5.28 -14.49
N THR A 73 50.14 -6.34 -13.72
CA THR A 73 51.47 -6.91 -13.46
C THR A 73 51.88 -7.75 -14.66
N ALA A 74 52.90 -7.27 -15.37
CA ALA A 74 53.65 -8.00 -16.38
C ALA A 74 54.55 -9.07 -15.72
N ALA A 75 54.46 -10.31 -16.19
CA ALA A 75 55.44 -11.40 -16.02
C ALA A 75 54.99 -12.53 -16.97
N SER A 76 55.78 -13.19 -17.82
CA SER A 76 57.21 -13.19 -18.16
C SER A 76 57.35 -13.62 -19.62
#